data_AF-D0UHD0-F1
#
_entry.id   AF-D0UHD0-F1
#
_cell.length_a   1.000
_cell.length_b   1.000
_cell.length_c   1.000
_cell.angle_alpha   90.00
_cell.angle_beta   90.00
_cell.angle_gamma   90.00
#
_symmetry.space_group_name_H-M   'P 1'
#
loop_
_entity.id
_entity.type
_entity.pdbx_description
1 polymer ?
#
loop_
_entity_poly.entity_id
_entity_poly.type
_entity_poly.pdbx_seq_one_letter_code
_entity_poly.pdbx_strand_id
1 'polypeptide(L)'
;AALPDKVKYGKENEFAANEYERFNQKLTVAPTQGTNWSHFSPTLSRFSTGFNLVGSVLDQVLDYVPWIGNGYRYGNNHRGVDDITAPQTSAGSSSGISTNTSGSRSFLPTFSNIGIGLKANVQATLGGSQTMITGGSPRRTLDQANLQLWTGAGWRNDKASSGQSDENHTKFTSATGMDQQGQSGTSAGNPDSLKQDNISKSGDSLTTQDGNAIDQQEATNYTNLPPNLTPTADWPNALSFTNKNNAQRAQLFLRGLLGSIPVLVNRSGSDSNKFQATDQKWSYTDLHSDQTKLNLPAYGEVNGLLNPALVETYFGNTRAGGSGSNTTSSPGIGFKIPEQNNDSKATLITPGLAWTPQDVGNLVVSGTTVSFQLGGWLVTFTDFVKPRAGYLGLQLTGLDASDATQRALIWAPRPWAAFRGSWVNRLGRVESVWDLKGVWADQAQSDSQGSTTTATRNALPEHPNALAFQVSVVEASAYKPNTSSGQTQSTNSSPYLHLVKPKKVTQSDKLDDDLKNLLDPNQVRTKLRQSFGTDHSTQPQPQSLKTTTPVFGTSSGNLSSVLSGGGAGGGSSGSGQSGVDLSPVEKVSGWLVGQLPSTSDGNTSSTNNLAPNTNTGNDVVGVGRLSESNAAKMNDD
;
A
#
# COMPACT_ATOMS: atom_id res chain seq x y z
N ALA A 1 16.34 -26.79 -26.07
CA ALA A 1 16.91 -27.50 -27.24
C ALA A 1 17.53 -28.83 -26.87
N ALA A 2 18.35 -28.91 -25.80
CA ALA A 2 19.05 -30.16 -25.42
C ALA A 2 18.40 -30.94 -24.26
N LEU A 3 17.26 -30.46 -23.72
CA LEU A 3 16.52 -31.20 -22.70
C LEU A 3 15.82 -32.42 -23.34
N PRO A 4 15.66 -33.53 -22.60
CA PRO A 4 15.00 -34.71 -23.13
C PRO A 4 13.50 -34.48 -23.35
N ASP A 5 12.95 -35.14 -24.37
CA ASP A 5 11.52 -35.03 -24.71
C ASP A 5 10.60 -35.57 -23.60
N LYS A 6 11.05 -36.60 -22.88
CA LYS A 6 10.32 -37.21 -21.76
C LYS A 6 11.05 -36.99 -20.45
N VAL A 7 10.39 -36.30 -19.53
CA VAL A 7 10.84 -36.15 -18.14
C VAL A 7 10.60 -37.45 -17.39
N LYS A 8 11.62 -37.94 -16.71
CA LYS A 8 11.58 -39.12 -15.84
C LYS A 8 11.71 -38.65 -14.39
N TYR A 9 10.61 -38.74 -13.66
CA TYR A 9 10.54 -38.52 -12.22
C TYR A 9 10.88 -39.81 -11.47
N GLY A 10 11.33 -39.69 -10.23
CA GLY A 10 11.55 -40.81 -9.33
C GLY A 10 10.59 -40.78 -8.15
N LYS A 11 10.73 -41.77 -7.24
CA LYS A 11 9.92 -41.85 -6.01
C LYS A 11 10.10 -40.64 -5.10
N GLU A 12 11.25 -39.97 -5.19
CA GLU A 12 11.49 -38.71 -4.49
C GLU A 12 10.54 -37.57 -4.88
N ASN A 13 9.77 -37.74 -5.96
CA ASN A 13 8.76 -36.79 -6.43
C ASN A 13 7.33 -37.25 -6.12
N GLU A 14 7.13 -38.42 -5.52
CA GLU A 14 5.84 -38.93 -5.11
C GLU A 14 5.54 -38.56 -3.64
N PHE A 15 4.26 -38.43 -3.30
CA PHE A 15 3.88 -38.38 -1.90
C PHE A 15 4.13 -39.74 -1.24
N ALA A 16 4.46 -39.72 0.05
CA ALA A 16 4.60 -40.94 0.84
C ALA A 16 3.32 -41.77 0.82
N ALA A 17 3.45 -43.10 0.80
CA ALA A 17 2.32 -44.00 0.73
C ALA A 17 1.58 -44.17 2.07
N ASN A 18 2.20 -43.72 3.18
CA ASN A 18 1.63 -43.75 4.52
C ASN A 18 2.27 -42.70 5.44
N GLU A 19 1.64 -42.47 6.58
CA GLU A 19 2.09 -41.49 7.56
C GLU A 19 3.44 -41.84 8.21
N TYR A 20 3.80 -43.11 8.35
CA TYR A 20 5.12 -43.48 8.89
C TYR A 20 6.24 -43.05 7.94
N GLU A 21 6.06 -43.26 6.63
CA GLU A 21 6.99 -42.78 5.61
C GLU A 21 7.01 -41.25 5.54
N ARG A 22 5.83 -40.60 5.61
CA ARG A 22 5.72 -39.14 5.64
C ARG A 22 6.43 -38.52 6.86
N PHE A 23 6.26 -39.10 8.04
CA PHE A 23 6.82 -38.61 9.30
C PHE A 23 8.35 -38.57 9.27
N ASN A 24 8.96 -39.50 8.55
CA ASN A 24 10.41 -39.62 8.41
C ASN A 24 10.93 -39.01 7.09
N GLN A 25 10.12 -38.21 6.39
CA GLN A 25 10.55 -37.55 5.16
C GLN A 25 11.73 -36.60 5.39
N LYS A 26 12.56 -36.50 4.36
CA LYS A 26 13.60 -35.49 4.25
C LYS A 26 13.20 -34.49 3.18
N LEU A 27 13.33 -33.20 3.47
CA LEU A 27 13.00 -32.13 2.51
C LEU A 27 13.80 -32.28 1.21
N THR A 28 15.07 -32.69 1.32
CA THR A 28 15.95 -32.92 0.19
C THR A 28 16.29 -34.40 0.05
N VAL A 29 15.95 -34.96 -1.10
CA VAL A 29 16.28 -36.33 -1.49
C VAL A 29 17.04 -36.27 -2.80
N ALA A 30 18.16 -36.97 -2.90
CA ALA A 30 18.96 -37.00 -4.11
C ALA A 30 18.15 -37.63 -5.26
N PRO A 31 18.23 -37.08 -6.49
CA PRO A 31 17.54 -37.67 -7.65
C PRO A 31 17.94 -39.14 -7.85
N THR A 32 16.96 -40.02 -7.98
CA THR A 32 17.20 -41.46 -8.10
C THR A 32 17.84 -41.79 -9.46
N GLN A 33 18.66 -42.84 -9.54
CA GLN A 33 19.25 -43.30 -10.80
C GLN A 33 18.17 -43.52 -11.88
N GLY A 34 18.42 -43.01 -13.09
CA GLY A 34 17.50 -43.15 -14.23
C GLY A 34 16.47 -42.02 -14.36
N THR A 35 16.45 -41.08 -13.41
CA THR A 35 15.66 -39.84 -13.48
C THR A 35 16.41 -38.73 -14.22
N ASN A 36 15.68 -37.73 -14.72
CA ASN A 36 16.27 -36.57 -15.39
C ASN A 36 15.58 -35.24 -15.06
N TRP A 37 14.63 -35.23 -14.11
CA TRP A 37 13.86 -34.03 -13.74
C TRP A 37 14.75 -32.88 -13.23
N SER A 38 15.86 -33.20 -12.56
CA SER A 38 16.79 -32.21 -12.02
C SER A 38 17.58 -31.46 -13.09
N HIS A 39 17.71 -32.02 -14.31
CA HIS A 39 18.41 -31.39 -15.43
C HIS A 39 17.71 -30.12 -15.94
N PHE A 40 16.44 -29.93 -15.57
CA PHE A 40 15.65 -28.76 -15.93
C PHE A 40 15.94 -27.54 -15.05
N SER A 41 16.53 -27.74 -13.86
CA SER A 41 16.79 -26.66 -12.90
C SER A 41 17.65 -25.50 -13.43
N PRO A 42 18.69 -25.70 -14.26
CA PRO A 42 19.54 -24.60 -14.74
C PRO A 42 18.94 -23.79 -15.89
N THR A 43 17.70 -24.07 -16.31
CA THR A 43 17.04 -23.40 -17.45
C THR A 43 16.88 -21.90 -17.20
N LEU A 44 16.55 -21.51 -15.97
CA LEU A 44 16.41 -20.11 -15.58
C LEU A 44 17.75 -19.62 -15.02
N SER A 45 18.39 -18.66 -15.71
CA SER A 45 19.64 -18.06 -15.26
C SER A 45 19.44 -16.81 -14.41
N ARG A 46 18.43 -16.00 -14.72
CA ARG A 46 17.99 -14.80 -13.96
C ARG A 46 16.51 -14.55 -14.19
N PHE A 47 15.88 -13.81 -13.28
CA PHE A 47 14.51 -13.32 -13.40
C PHE A 47 14.39 -11.90 -12.85
N SER A 48 13.32 -11.18 -13.20
CA SER A 48 12.96 -9.89 -12.62
C SER A 48 11.45 -9.85 -12.37
N THR A 49 11.06 -9.16 -11.31
CA THR A 49 9.65 -8.91 -10.93
C THR A 49 9.29 -7.43 -11.03
N GLY A 50 10.11 -6.63 -11.70
CA GLY A 50 9.89 -5.20 -11.91
C GLY A 50 11.11 -4.36 -11.55
N PHE A 51 10.94 -3.44 -10.58
CA PHE A 51 11.99 -2.56 -10.10
C PHE A 51 13.15 -3.31 -9.41
N ASN A 52 14.36 -2.74 -9.46
CA ASN A 52 15.57 -3.22 -8.76
C ASN A 52 15.69 -2.57 -7.36
N LEU A 53 14.64 -2.67 -6.55
CA LEU A 53 14.54 -1.97 -5.27
C LEU A 53 14.29 -2.93 -4.10
N VAL A 54 14.81 -2.56 -2.92
CA VAL A 54 14.42 -3.21 -1.66
C VAL A 54 12.99 -2.81 -1.28
N GLY A 55 12.29 -3.68 -0.53
CA GLY A 55 10.85 -3.54 -0.23
C GLY A 55 10.42 -2.16 0.26
N SER A 56 11.03 -1.62 1.32
CA SER A 56 10.62 -0.32 1.88
C SER A 56 10.94 0.88 0.98
N VAL A 57 11.89 0.74 0.02
CA VAL A 57 12.12 1.75 -1.03
C VAL A 57 11.07 1.65 -2.13
N LEU A 58 10.65 0.43 -2.49
CA LEU A 58 9.55 0.21 -3.43
C LEU A 58 8.25 0.84 -2.92
N ASP A 59 7.98 0.81 -1.61
CA ASP A 59 6.80 1.47 -1.02
C ASP A 59 6.74 2.97 -1.37
N GLN A 60 7.89 3.66 -1.44
CA GLN A 60 7.95 5.08 -1.84
C GLN A 60 7.58 5.27 -3.31
N VAL A 61 8.04 4.36 -4.17
CA VAL A 61 7.72 4.38 -5.61
C VAL A 61 6.25 4.04 -5.84
N LEU A 62 5.68 3.10 -5.09
CA LEU A 62 4.25 2.76 -5.16
C LEU A 62 3.37 3.97 -4.84
N ASP A 63 3.76 4.78 -3.86
CA ASP A 63 3.06 6.04 -3.56
C ASP A 63 3.20 7.09 -4.68
N TYR A 64 4.26 7.05 -5.46
CA TYR A 64 4.42 7.95 -6.61
C TYR A 64 3.57 7.53 -7.83
N VAL A 65 3.20 6.26 -7.96
CA VAL A 65 2.38 5.76 -9.07
C VAL A 65 0.95 6.35 -8.97
N PRO A 66 0.40 6.94 -10.05
CA PRO A 66 -1.00 7.35 -10.11
C PRO A 66 -1.93 6.15 -10.29
N TRP A 67 -3.05 6.13 -9.57
CA TRP A 67 -4.14 5.22 -9.86
C TRP A 67 -4.76 5.59 -11.21
N ILE A 68 -4.78 4.64 -12.14
CA ILE A 68 -5.19 4.89 -13.53
C ILE A 68 -6.65 5.36 -13.66
N GLY A 69 -7.52 5.03 -12.72
CA GLY A 69 -8.95 5.38 -12.79
C GLY A 69 -9.25 6.88 -12.75
N ASN A 70 -8.43 7.66 -12.04
CA ASN A 70 -8.61 9.11 -11.91
C ASN A 70 -7.33 9.95 -12.02
N GLY A 71 -6.16 9.31 -12.01
CA GLY A 71 -4.86 9.95 -12.15
C GLY A 71 -4.24 10.51 -10.87
N TYR A 72 -4.91 10.42 -9.71
CA TYR A 72 -4.34 10.77 -8.40
C TYR A 72 -3.35 9.69 -7.94
N ARG A 73 -2.28 10.11 -7.27
CA ARG A 73 -1.23 9.23 -6.75
C ARG A 73 -1.68 8.49 -5.50
N TYR A 74 -1.24 7.25 -5.32
CA TYR A 74 -1.48 6.49 -4.09
C TYR A 74 -0.89 7.18 -2.84
N GLY A 75 0.17 7.96 -3.02
CA GLY A 75 0.78 8.77 -1.98
C GLY A 75 -0.04 10.01 -1.60
N ASN A 76 -1.16 10.28 -2.28
CA ASN A 76 -2.05 11.42 -2.03
C ASN A 76 -1.32 12.78 -1.89
N ASN A 77 -0.21 12.94 -2.61
CA ASN A 77 0.68 14.10 -2.58
C ASN A 77 1.24 14.45 -1.19
N HIS A 78 1.34 13.45 -0.31
CA HIS A 78 2.01 13.55 0.99
C HIS A 78 3.43 14.12 0.83
N ARG A 79 3.80 15.05 1.71
CA ARG A 79 5.08 15.77 1.64
C ARG A 79 6.25 15.04 2.32
N GLY A 80 6.10 13.74 2.57
CA GLY A 80 7.11 12.93 3.21
C GLY A 80 7.40 13.45 4.62
N VAL A 81 8.67 13.58 4.95
CA VAL A 81 9.12 14.08 6.27
C VAL A 81 8.66 15.51 6.59
N ASP A 82 8.35 16.31 5.56
CA ASP A 82 7.96 17.72 5.70
C ASP A 82 6.43 17.92 5.83
N ASP A 83 5.64 16.84 5.91
CA ASP A 83 4.17 16.91 6.07
C ASP A 83 3.74 17.11 7.54
N ILE A 84 2.48 17.51 7.76
CA ILE A 84 1.90 17.77 9.09
C ILE A 84 1.31 16.52 9.76
N THR A 85 1.58 15.34 9.21
CA THR A 85 1.18 14.02 9.76
C THR A 85 2.18 13.46 10.78
N ALA A 86 3.17 14.27 11.15
CA ALA A 86 4.16 14.02 12.18
C ALA A 86 4.33 15.24 13.12
N PRO A 87 4.81 15.04 14.37
CA PRO A 87 5.15 16.16 15.24
C PRO A 87 6.23 17.04 14.60
N GLN A 88 5.98 18.35 14.53
CA GLN A 88 6.94 19.32 14.04
C GLN A 88 7.90 19.69 15.18
N THR A 89 9.15 19.23 15.13
CA THR A 89 10.18 19.70 16.06
C THR A 89 10.79 21.00 15.52
N SER A 90 10.83 22.05 16.35
CA SER A 90 11.27 23.42 16.00
C SER A 90 12.73 23.58 15.56
N ALA A 91 13.46 22.49 15.30
CA ALA A 91 14.86 22.48 14.91
C ALA A 91 15.06 21.55 13.71
N GLY A 92 15.27 22.12 12.52
CA GLY A 92 15.64 21.38 11.32
C GLY A 92 14.73 21.55 10.10
N SER A 93 14.09 22.70 9.91
CA SER A 93 13.49 23.03 8.60
C SER A 93 14.61 23.59 7.70
N SER A 94 15.19 22.74 6.84
CA SER A 94 16.19 23.14 5.84
C SER A 94 15.86 22.64 4.44
N SER A 95 14.58 22.50 4.10
CA SER A 95 14.15 22.46 2.71
C SER A 95 13.21 23.66 2.49
N GLY A 96 13.57 24.58 1.60
CA GLY A 96 12.79 25.78 1.30
C GLY A 96 11.48 25.50 0.55
N ILE A 97 10.74 24.46 0.94
CA ILE A 97 9.49 24.04 0.32
C ILE A 97 8.35 24.46 1.27
N SER A 98 7.74 25.61 0.95
CA SER A 98 6.40 26.07 1.36
C SER A 98 5.77 25.38 2.59
N THR A 99 5.78 26.08 3.72
CA THR A 99 5.02 25.83 4.98
C THR A 99 3.49 25.88 4.82
N ASN A 100 2.97 25.75 3.60
CA ASN A 100 1.54 25.91 3.29
C ASN A 100 0.87 24.55 3.06
N THR A 101 0.77 23.75 4.12
CA THR A 101 0.03 22.47 4.20
C THR A 101 -1.46 22.66 4.53
N SER A 102 -2.01 23.87 4.33
CA SER A 102 -3.40 24.18 4.63
C SER A 102 -4.37 23.70 3.53
N GLY A 103 -5.30 22.81 3.91
CA GLY A 103 -6.53 22.48 3.18
C GLY A 103 -6.38 21.58 1.94
N SER A 104 -7.23 20.55 1.82
CA SER A 104 -7.62 19.77 0.62
C SER A 104 -6.56 19.25 -0.38
N ARG A 105 -5.25 19.47 -0.13
CA ARG A 105 -4.14 19.36 -1.09
C ARG A 105 -3.17 18.20 -0.84
N SER A 106 -3.22 17.62 0.36
CA SER A 106 -2.40 16.49 0.82
C SER A 106 -3.27 15.59 1.71
N PHE A 107 -2.93 14.31 1.77
CA PHE A 107 -3.46 13.34 2.72
C PHE A 107 -2.35 12.33 3.05
N LEU A 108 -2.57 11.44 4.02
CA LEU A 108 -1.63 10.33 4.28
C LEU A 108 -1.42 9.48 3.02
N PRO A 109 -0.22 8.95 2.79
CA PRO A 109 0.06 8.06 1.68
C PRO A 109 -0.49 6.64 1.95
N THR A 110 -0.61 5.84 0.89
CA THR A 110 -1.15 4.48 0.99
C THR A 110 -0.10 3.47 1.44
N PHE A 111 1.18 3.63 1.04
CA PHE A 111 2.20 2.59 1.23
C PHE A 111 3.37 2.99 2.13
N SER A 112 3.80 4.25 2.14
CA SER A 112 4.95 4.70 2.93
C SER A 112 4.61 4.93 4.39
N ASN A 113 5.63 4.84 5.26
CA ASN A 113 5.56 5.31 6.66
C ASN A 113 6.35 6.60 6.89
N ILE A 114 7.14 7.08 5.92
CA ILE A 114 8.03 8.23 6.11
C ILE A 114 7.21 9.49 6.36
N GLY A 115 7.44 10.15 7.49
CA GLY A 115 6.68 11.33 7.92
C GLY A 115 5.31 11.05 8.52
N ILE A 116 5.02 9.80 8.90
CA ILE A 116 3.72 9.41 9.48
C ILE A 116 3.91 8.88 10.90
N GLY A 117 3.14 9.45 11.83
CA GLY A 117 3.20 9.09 13.23
C GLY A 117 4.45 9.66 13.90
N LEU A 118 5.14 8.84 14.69
CA LEU A 118 6.30 9.25 15.47
C LEU A 118 7.60 8.77 14.82
N LYS A 119 8.66 9.57 14.89
CA LYS A 119 10.02 9.14 14.58
C LYS A 119 10.65 8.55 15.84
N ALA A 120 10.73 7.24 15.91
CA ALA A 120 11.20 6.48 17.07
C ALA A 120 12.67 6.06 16.91
N ASN A 121 13.48 6.28 17.94
CA ASN A 121 14.78 5.63 18.09
C ASN A 121 14.55 4.25 18.76
N VAL A 122 14.59 3.18 17.99
CA VAL A 122 14.04 1.86 18.39
C VAL A 122 15.04 0.90 19.04
N GLN A 123 16.09 1.43 19.67
CA GLN A 123 17.15 0.65 20.35
C GLN A 123 16.61 -0.43 21.32
N ALA A 124 15.41 -0.22 21.88
CA ALA A 124 14.89 -1.02 23.00
C ALA A 124 13.98 -2.20 22.61
N THR A 125 13.66 -2.40 21.32
CA THR A 125 12.66 -3.40 20.91
C THR A 125 13.31 -4.64 20.29
N LEU A 126 13.14 -5.79 20.97
CA LEU A 126 13.84 -7.06 20.78
C LEU A 126 15.34 -7.03 21.14
N GLY A 127 15.79 -8.06 21.85
CA GLY A 127 17.15 -8.22 22.39
C GLY A 127 18.24 -8.04 21.33
N GLY A 128 19.30 -7.33 21.71
CA GLY A 128 20.37 -6.86 20.84
C GLY A 128 21.12 -7.93 20.03
N SER A 129 21.77 -7.44 18.98
CA SER A 129 22.66 -8.17 18.07
C SER A 129 22.02 -9.07 17.01
N GLN A 130 21.56 -8.48 15.90
CA GLN A 130 21.65 -9.17 14.60
C GLN A 130 23.11 -9.10 14.09
N THR A 131 24.03 -9.80 14.74
CA THR A 131 25.32 -10.15 14.13
C THR A 131 25.10 -11.35 13.22
N MET A 132 24.73 -11.09 11.97
CA MET A 132 24.87 -12.12 10.93
C MET A 132 26.35 -12.28 10.60
N ILE A 133 27.04 -13.20 11.30
CA ILE A 133 28.32 -13.74 10.83
C ILE A 133 27.99 -14.88 9.87
N THR A 134 28.09 -14.62 8.57
CA THR A 134 28.19 -15.69 7.57
C THR A 134 29.28 -15.31 6.60
N GLY A 135 30.40 -16.04 6.64
CA GLY A 135 31.46 -16.00 5.64
C GLY A 135 32.27 -14.70 5.52
N GLY A 136 33.21 -14.48 6.45
CA GLY A 136 34.49 -13.82 6.13
C GLY A 136 34.51 -12.32 5.76
N SER A 137 33.42 -11.58 5.92
CA SER A 137 33.44 -10.11 5.73
C SER A 137 32.53 -9.41 6.75
N PRO A 138 33.03 -8.40 7.50
CA PRO A 138 32.16 -7.57 8.33
C PRO A 138 31.25 -6.76 7.42
N ARG A 139 29.98 -7.12 7.31
CA ARG A 139 28.96 -6.22 6.75
C ARG A 139 28.66 -5.16 7.81
N ARG A 140 28.45 -3.91 7.37
CA ARG A 140 27.94 -2.83 8.23
C ARG A 140 26.65 -3.32 8.89
N THR A 141 26.73 -3.70 10.16
CA THR A 141 25.60 -3.75 11.06
C THR A 141 24.95 -2.37 11.01
N LEU A 142 23.62 -2.31 10.84
CA LEU A 142 22.87 -1.10 11.18
C LEU A 142 23.35 -0.69 12.57
N ASP A 143 23.91 0.52 12.71
CA ASP A 143 24.33 1.01 14.01
C ASP A 143 23.08 1.07 14.89
N GLN A 144 22.89 0.05 15.73
CA GLN A 144 21.71 -0.14 16.56
C GLN A 144 21.56 1.01 17.56
N ALA A 145 22.62 1.78 17.84
CA ALA A 145 22.58 2.87 18.80
C ALA A 145 21.66 4.03 18.37
N ASN A 146 21.33 4.17 17.08
CA ASN A 146 20.58 5.33 16.57
C ASN A 146 19.64 5.01 15.39
N LEU A 147 19.02 3.82 15.36
CA LEU A 147 18.10 3.47 14.27
C LEU A 147 16.80 4.29 14.38
N GLN A 148 16.70 5.34 13.57
CA GLN A 148 15.54 6.23 13.50
C GLN A 148 14.53 5.70 12.48
N LEU A 149 13.34 5.30 12.94
CA LEU A 149 12.27 4.80 12.09
C LEU A 149 10.97 5.53 12.36
N TRP A 150 10.15 5.66 11.32
CA TRP A 150 8.78 6.14 11.47
C TRP A 150 7.85 4.99 11.86
N THR A 151 7.00 5.20 12.86
CA THR A 151 6.03 4.20 13.31
C THR A 151 5.03 3.82 12.21
N GLY A 152 4.66 4.78 11.35
CA GLY A 152 3.48 4.68 10.50
C GLY A 152 2.19 4.96 11.28
N ALA A 153 1.06 4.81 10.58
CA ALA A 153 -0.27 4.99 11.14
C ALA A 153 -0.66 3.86 12.11
N GLY A 154 -1.50 4.17 13.10
CA GLY A 154 -1.95 3.21 14.11
C GLY A 154 -0.89 2.93 15.18
N TRP A 155 -0.15 3.96 15.58
CA TRP A 155 0.90 3.85 16.59
C TRP A 155 0.30 3.60 17.98
N ARG A 156 1.05 2.90 18.83
CA ARG A 156 0.64 2.51 20.19
C ARG A 156 1.75 2.71 21.22
N ASN A 157 2.58 3.73 21.01
CA ASN A 157 3.58 4.19 21.96
C ASN A 157 2.93 4.46 23.32
N ASP A 158 3.60 4.07 24.41
CA ASP A 158 3.18 4.50 25.75
C ASP A 158 3.54 5.97 25.96
N LYS A 159 2.80 6.65 26.84
CA LYS A 159 3.26 7.91 27.42
C LYS A 159 4.37 7.64 28.44
N ALA A 160 5.43 8.44 28.37
CA ALA A 160 6.48 8.44 29.38
C ALA A 160 5.91 8.87 30.74
N SER A 161 6.60 8.53 31.83
CA SER A 161 6.17 8.88 33.20
C SER A 161 6.04 10.39 33.45
N SER A 162 6.69 11.22 32.62
CA SER A 162 6.54 12.68 32.62
C SER A 162 5.20 13.17 32.07
N GLY A 163 4.43 12.32 31.39
CA GLY A 163 3.15 12.64 30.74
C GLY A 163 3.25 13.53 29.49
N GLN A 164 4.44 14.04 29.17
CA GLN A 164 4.66 15.02 28.10
C GLN A 164 5.27 14.42 26.84
N SER A 165 6.11 13.39 26.97
CA SER A 165 6.81 12.74 25.86
C SER A 165 6.25 11.34 25.63
N ASP A 166 6.16 10.93 24.36
CA ASP A 166 5.85 9.55 23.99
C ASP A 166 7.13 8.70 24.05
N GLU A 167 7.03 7.51 24.62
CA GLU A 167 8.10 6.51 24.63
C GLU A 167 8.34 5.97 23.21
N ASN A 168 9.52 5.41 22.96
CA ASN A 168 9.87 4.85 21.65
C ASN A 168 9.35 3.40 21.45
N HIS A 169 8.56 2.89 22.40
CA HIS A 169 8.12 1.50 22.49
C HIS A 169 6.73 1.40 23.13
N THR A 170 6.16 0.19 23.10
CA THR A 170 5.03 -0.23 23.93
C THR A 170 5.52 -1.21 24.98
N LYS A 171 5.24 -0.98 26.25
CA LYS A 171 5.54 -1.87 27.36
C LYS A 171 4.67 -3.12 27.26
N PHE A 172 5.27 -4.26 27.56
CA PHE A 172 4.55 -5.54 27.64
C PHE A 172 3.33 -5.46 28.55
N THR A 173 3.47 -4.83 29.73
CA THR A 173 2.37 -4.65 30.69
C THR A 173 1.18 -3.90 30.10
N SER A 174 1.41 -2.86 29.29
CA SER A 174 0.32 -2.15 28.58
C SER A 174 -0.34 -3.08 27.55
N ALA A 175 0.46 -3.83 26.80
CA ALA A 175 0.00 -4.65 25.68
C ALA A 175 -0.74 -5.95 26.09
N THR A 176 -0.50 -6.49 27.30
CA THR A 176 -1.04 -7.81 27.69
C THR A 176 -1.95 -7.77 28.92
N GLY A 177 -2.35 -6.58 29.37
CA GLY A 177 -3.23 -6.43 30.53
C GLY A 177 -4.59 -7.14 30.36
N MET A 178 -5.14 -7.62 31.48
CA MET A 178 -6.50 -8.21 31.55
C MET A 178 -7.61 -7.14 31.64
N ASP A 179 -7.29 -5.89 31.33
CA ASP A 179 -8.25 -4.78 31.33
C ASP A 179 -9.44 -5.11 30.41
N GLN A 180 -10.66 -4.83 30.86
CA GLN A 180 -11.86 -5.14 30.09
C GLN A 180 -12.00 -4.17 28.90
N GLN A 181 -11.98 -4.70 27.68
CA GLN A 181 -12.48 -3.99 26.49
C GLN A 181 -13.93 -4.42 26.21
N GLY A 182 -14.90 -3.56 26.57
CA GLY A 182 -16.31 -3.72 26.19
C GLY A 182 -17.16 -4.64 27.07
N GLN A 183 -18.41 -4.85 26.64
CA GLN A 183 -19.46 -5.55 27.40
C GLN A 183 -19.26 -7.08 27.56
N SER A 184 -18.33 -7.69 26.80
CA SER A 184 -18.11 -9.15 26.80
C SER A 184 -17.06 -9.64 27.83
N GLY A 185 -16.51 -8.78 28.69
CA GLY A 185 -15.73 -9.18 29.86
C GLY A 185 -14.42 -9.95 29.62
N THR A 186 -13.89 -10.00 28.39
CA THR A 186 -12.62 -10.70 28.05
C THR A 186 -11.67 -9.78 27.28
N SER A 187 -10.40 -9.70 27.72
CA SER A 187 -9.37 -8.83 27.14
C SER A 187 -8.90 -9.32 25.77
N ALA A 188 -8.70 -8.40 24.82
CA ALA A 188 -8.06 -8.69 23.53
C ALA A 188 -6.53 -8.87 23.65
N GLY A 189 -5.91 -8.30 24.68
CA GLY A 189 -4.48 -8.41 24.94
C GLY A 189 -4.06 -9.75 25.56
N ASN A 190 -5.01 -10.49 26.16
CA ASN A 190 -4.75 -11.80 26.75
C ASN A 190 -5.99 -12.72 26.73
N PRO A 191 -6.46 -13.14 25.53
CA PRO A 191 -7.69 -13.93 25.41
C PRO A 191 -7.58 -15.35 26.00
N ASP A 192 -6.36 -15.91 26.02
CA ASP A 192 -6.08 -17.28 26.50
C ASP A 192 -5.59 -17.30 27.96
N SER A 193 -5.60 -16.15 28.65
CA SER A 193 -5.21 -16.02 30.07
C SER A 193 -3.78 -16.49 30.38
N LEU A 194 -2.82 -16.20 29.49
CA LEU A 194 -1.40 -16.47 29.71
C LEU A 194 -0.85 -15.66 30.89
N LYS A 195 0.21 -16.20 31.51
CA LYS A 195 0.96 -15.59 32.62
C LYS A 195 2.41 -15.37 32.23
N GLN A 196 3.11 -14.54 33.01
CA GLN A 196 4.55 -14.34 32.84
C GLN A 196 5.35 -15.48 33.49
N ASP A 197 6.41 -15.88 32.79
CA ASP A 197 7.36 -16.91 33.22
C ASP A 197 8.77 -16.33 33.28
N ASN A 198 9.54 -16.75 34.27
CA ASN A 198 10.96 -16.44 34.41
C ASN A 198 11.78 -17.74 34.48
N ILE A 199 12.96 -17.72 33.87
CA ILE A 199 13.95 -18.81 33.92
C ILE A 199 15.16 -18.31 34.72
N SER A 200 15.67 -19.13 35.65
CA SER A 200 16.92 -18.80 36.34
C SER A 200 18.10 -18.81 35.37
N LYS A 201 19.12 -17.97 35.59
CA LYS A 201 20.33 -17.94 34.75
C LYS A 201 21.10 -19.27 34.71
N SER A 202 20.92 -20.14 35.70
CA SER A 202 21.49 -21.49 35.70
C SER A 202 20.70 -22.49 34.85
N GLY A 203 19.49 -22.13 34.40
CA GLY A 203 18.59 -23.00 33.63
C GLY A 203 17.80 -24.02 34.47
N ASP A 204 18.00 -24.03 35.79
CA ASP A 204 17.52 -25.09 36.68
C ASP A 204 16.07 -24.92 37.14
N SER A 205 15.48 -23.72 37.05
CA SER A 205 14.16 -23.46 37.59
C SER A 205 13.33 -22.52 36.70
N LEU A 206 12.08 -22.92 36.45
CA LEU A 206 11.01 -22.10 35.86
C LEU A 206 10.08 -21.64 36.98
N THR A 207 9.86 -20.34 37.09
CA THR A 207 8.89 -19.77 38.04
C THR A 207 7.85 -18.93 37.30
N THR A 208 6.57 -19.27 37.46
CA THR A 208 5.44 -18.40 37.12
C THR A 208 5.32 -17.33 38.21
N GLN A 209 5.67 -16.07 37.92
CA GLN A 209 5.52 -14.96 38.87
C GLN A 209 4.91 -13.74 38.21
N ASP A 210 3.92 -13.15 38.88
CA ASP A 210 3.44 -11.79 38.62
C ASP A 210 4.40 -10.80 39.28
N GLY A 211 5.50 -10.49 38.60
CA GLY A 211 6.38 -9.36 38.96
C GLY A 211 7.41 -9.63 40.06
N ASN A 212 8.66 -9.86 39.66
CA ASN A 212 9.84 -9.07 40.06
C ASN A 212 11.08 -9.69 39.42
N ALA A 213 11.87 -8.88 38.72
CA ALA A 213 13.22 -9.27 38.33
C ALA A 213 14.08 -9.31 39.60
N ILE A 214 14.27 -10.50 40.18
CA ILE A 214 15.34 -10.75 41.14
C ILE A 214 16.61 -11.05 40.31
N ASP A 215 17.77 -10.53 40.72
CA ASP A 215 19.07 -10.47 39.99
C ASP A 215 19.59 -11.79 39.34
N GLN A 216 18.90 -12.92 39.55
CA GLN A 216 19.25 -14.25 39.04
C GLN A 216 18.24 -14.83 38.03
N GLN A 217 17.23 -14.07 37.59
CA GLN A 217 16.16 -14.55 36.70
C GLN A 217 16.01 -13.67 35.44
N GLU A 218 15.71 -14.32 34.31
CA GLU A 218 15.39 -13.66 33.03
C GLU A 218 13.96 -14.00 32.62
N ALA A 219 13.16 -12.97 32.31
CA ALA A 219 11.79 -13.17 31.84
C ALA A 219 11.79 -13.80 30.44
N THR A 220 10.84 -14.69 30.17
CA THR A 220 10.69 -15.31 28.84
C THR A 220 10.10 -14.35 27.80
N ASN A 221 9.33 -13.35 28.24
CA ASN A 221 8.78 -12.30 27.38
C ASN A 221 9.72 -11.10 27.25
N TYR A 222 9.54 -10.33 26.16
CA TYR A 222 10.17 -9.01 26.03
C TYR A 222 9.51 -7.97 26.93
N THR A 223 10.28 -7.00 27.41
CA THR A 223 9.77 -5.85 28.18
C THR A 223 9.21 -4.76 27.28
N ASN A 224 9.93 -4.45 26.19
CA ASN A 224 9.64 -3.36 25.28
C ASN A 224 9.35 -3.93 23.88
N LEU A 225 8.14 -3.67 23.39
CA LEU A 225 7.61 -4.14 22.12
C LEU A 225 7.60 -3.01 21.08
N PRO A 226 7.73 -3.31 19.78
CA PRO A 226 7.55 -2.33 18.72
C PRO A 226 6.19 -1.62 18.82
N PRO A 227 6.17 -0.27 18.68
CA PRO A 227 4.98 0.53 18.92
C PRO A 227 3.99 0.56 17.74
N ASN A 228 3.99 -0.45 16.88
CA ASN A 228 2.98 -0.65 15.84
C ASN A 228 2.88 -2.13 15.48
N LEU A 229 1.65 -2.62 15.32
CA LEU A 229 1.31 -3.97 14.84
C LEU A 229 0.18 -3.97 13.80
N THR A 230 -0.21 -2.79 13.31
CA THR A 230 -1.26 -2.62 12.30
C THR A 230 -0.75 -3.05 10.91
N PRO A 231 -1.61 -3.12 9.87
CA PRO A 231 -1.19 -3.48 8.51
C PRO A 231 -0.04 -2.62 7.94
N THR A 232 0.20 -1.44 8.50
CA THR A 232 1.27 -0.52 8.07
C THR A 232 2.63 -0.78 8.73
N ALA A 233 2.72 -1.69 9.71
CA ALA A 233 3.95 -1.93 10.47
C ALA A 233 5.09 -2.47 9.58
N ASP A 234 6.24 -1.79 9.61
CA ASP A 234 7.48 -2.14 8.90
C ASP A 234 8.69 -1.92 9.81
N TRP A 235 9.07 -2.97 10.54
CA TRP A 235 10.12 -2.93 11.56
C TRP A 235 11.31 -3.78 11.12
N PRO A 236 12.34 -3.23 10.45
CA PRO A 236 13.51 -4.00 10.01
C PRO A 236 14.28 -4.65 11.18
N ASN A 237 14.12 -4.15 12.40
CA ASN A 237 14.67 -4.73 13.62
C ASN A 237 13.74 -5.77 14.29
N ALA A 238 12.50 -5.94 13.82
CA ALA A 238 11.49 -6.80 14.45
C ALA A 238 10.55 -7.48 13.44
N LEU A 239 11.02 -8.57 12.84
CA LEU A 239 10.24 -9.36 11.87
C LEU A 239 8.88 -9.80 12.44
N SER A 240 8.83 -10.24 13.71
CA SER A 240 7.60 -10.71 14.37
C SER A 240 6.53 -9.64 14.54
N PHE A 241 6.87 -8.36 14.38
CA PHE A 241 5.93 -7.23 14.45
C PHE A 241 5.77 -6.54 13.08
N THR A 242 6.37 -7.08 12.03
CA THR A 242 6.34 -6.50 10.68
C THR A 242 5.24 -7.15 9.85
N ASN A 243 4.34 -6.33 9.32
CA ASN A 243 3.25 -6.79 8.45
C ASN A 243 3.56 -6.58 6.97
N LYS A 244 4.23 -5.48 6.61
CA LYS A 244 4.68 -5.23 5.22
C LYS A 244 5.74 -6.26 4.83
N ASN A 245 5.56 -6.89 3.66
CA ASN A 245 6.47 -7.91 3.18
C ASN A 245 6.54 -7.93 1.65
N ASN A 246 7.61 -8.51 1.10
CA ASN A 246 7.89 -8.45 -0.33
C ASN A 246 6.87 -9.22 -1.19
N ALA A 247 6.33 -10.33 -0.68
CA ALA A 247 5.29 -11.09 -1.40
C ALA A 247 4.04 -10.24 -1.62
N GLN A 248 3.64 -9.48 -0.60
CA GLN A 248 2.52 -8.55 -0.70
C GLN A 248 2.85 -7.34 -1.57
N ARG A 249 4.04 -6.74 -1.44
CA ARG A 249 4.48 -5.61 -2.28
C ARG A 249 4.46 -5.92 -3.77
N ALA A 250 4.91 -7.12 -4.18
CA ALA A 250 4.86 -7.54 -5.57
C ALA A 250 3.41 -7.60 -6.11
N GLN A 251 2.47 -8.10 -5.30
CA GLN A 251 1.06 -8.12 -5.66
C GLN A 251 0.46 -6.71 -5.69
N LEU A 252 0.76 -5.87 -4.69
CA LEU A 252 0.31 -4.48 -4.63
C LEU A 252 0.82 -3.65 -5.81
N PHE A 253 2.05 -3.91 -6.29
CA PHE A 253 2.57 -3.28 -7.50
C PHE A 253 1.71 -3.65 -8.73
N LEU A 254 1.54 -4.95 -9.00
CA LEU A 254 0.74 -5.42 -10.13
C LEU A 254 -0.71 -4.91 -10.05
N ARG A 255 -1.35 -5.04 -8.89
CA ARG A 255 -2.75 -4.63 -8.67
C ARG A 255 -2.90 -3.11 -8.65
N GLY A 256 -1.86 -2.37 -8.27
CA GLY A 256 -1.79 -0.92 -8.34
C GLY A 256 -1.77 -0.41 -9.78
N LEU A 257 -0.99 -1.05 -10.66
CA LEU A 257 -1.00 -0.74 -12.10
C LEU A 257 -2.37 -1.04 -12.74
N LEU A 258 -2.95 -2.20 -12.43
CA LEU A 258 -4.30 -2.57 -12.90
C LEU A 258 -5.41 -1.71 -12.26
N GLY A 259 -5.08 -0.98 -11.19
CA GLY A 259 -6.00 -0.12 -10.46
C GLY A 259 -7.13 -0.87 -9.73
N SER A 260 -6.88 -2.11 -9.31
CA SER A 260 -7.90 -3.03 -8.78
C SER A 260 -7.63 -3.51 -7.35
N ILE A 261 -6.82 -2.78 -6.56
CA ILE A 261 -6.62 -3.08 -5.14
C ILE A 261 -7.97 -2.95 -4.40
N PRO A 262 -8.45 -3.99 -3.68
CA PRO A 262 -9.69 -3.89 -2.91
C PRO A 262 -9.57 -2.89 -1.76
N VAL A 263 -10.67 -2.21 -1.43
CA VAL A 263 -10.77 -1.24 -0.33
C VAL A 263 -11.90 -1.64 0.62
N LEU A 264 -11.67 -1.53 1.93
CA LEU A 264 -12.67 -1.85 2.95
C LEU A 264 -13.58 -0.65 3.20
N VAL A 265 -14.89 -0.86 3.15
CA VAL A 265 -15.91 0.19 3.30
C VAL A 265 -17.07 -0.26 4.17
N ASN A 266 -17.69 0.70 4.87
CA ASN A 266 -18.92 0.49 5.65
C ASN A 266 -19.95 1.64 5.46
N ARG A 267 -19.69 2.51 4.49
CA ARG A 267 -20.60 3.55 4.00
C ARG A 267 -20.76 3.37 2.49
N SER A 268 -21.99 3.15 2.04
CA SER A 268 -22.33 2.85 0.66
C SER A 268 -22.37 4.09 -0.26
N GLY A 269 -22.42 5.29 0.33
CA GLY A 269 -22.61 6.53 -0.42
C GLY A 269 -24.06 6.82 -0.84
N SER A 270 -25.02 5.97 -0.46
CA SER A 270 -26.45 6.31 -0.58
C SER A 270 -26.83 7.40 0.42
N ASP A 271 -27.93 8.13 0.18
CA ASP A 271 -28.26 9.37 0.91
C ASP A 271 -28.30 9.24 2.45
N SER A 272 -28.73 8.09 2.98
CA SER A 272 -28.78 7.80 4.42
C SER A 272 -27.48 7.17 4.96
N ASN A 273 -26.52 6.85 4.09
CA ASN A 273 -25.30 6.11 4.42
C ASN A 273 -24.05 6.67 3.72
N LYS A 274 -23.96 8.01 3.62
CA LYS A 274 -22.80 8.72 3.07
C LYS A 274 -21.67 8.88 4.09
N PHE A 275 -20.45 8.71 3.61
CA PHE A 275 -19.24 9.17 4.29
C PHE A 275 -18.98 10.64 3.95
N GLN A 276 -18.87 11.48 4.98
CA GLN A 276 -18.65 12.92 4.81
C GLN A 276 -17.17 13.26 4.95
N ALA A 277 -16.73 14.35 4.32
CA ALA A 277 -15.35 14.83 4.46
C ALA A 277 -14.94 15.08 5.92
N THR A 278 -15.90 15.51 6.76
CA THR A 278 -15.70 15.77 8.19
C THR A 278 -15.54 14.52 9.03
N ASP A 279 -15.93 13.34 8.52
CA ASP A 279 -15.75 12.06 9.20
C ASP A 279 -14.27 11.64 9.24
N GLN A 280 -13.41 12.27 8.44
CA GLN A 280 -11.98 11.97 8.30
C GLN A 280 -11.11 13.11 8.81
N LYS A 281 -10.08 12.77 9.60
CA LYS A 281 -8.97 13.67 9.95
C LYS A 281 -7.64 13.03 9.58
N TRP A 282 -6.60 13.86 9.47
CA TRP A 282 -5.27 13.42 9.02
C TRP A 282 -4.12 14.21 9.63
N SER A 283 -4.33 15.48 10.00
CA SER A 283 -3.33 16.28 10.71
C SER A 283 -2.90 15.58 12.01
N TYR A 284 -1.59 15.56 12.28
CA TYR A 284 -1.05 14.92 13.48
C TYR A 284 -1.67 15.48 14.76
N THR A 285 -1.96 16.78 14.82
CA THR A 285 -2.62 17.41 15.98
C THR A 285 -3.96 16.77 16.32
N ASP A 286 -4.79 16.46 15.30
CA ASP A 286 -6.07 15.80 15.50
C ASP A 286 -5.86 14.33 15.89
N LEU A 287 -4.95 13.65 15.20
CA LEU A 287 -4.71 12.21 15.38
C LEU A 287 -3.98 11.88 16.68
N HIS A 288 -3.12 12.75 17.18
CA HIS A 288 -2.47 12.61 18.48
C HIS A 288 -3.48 12.68 19.63
N SER A 289 -4.52 13.50 19.46
CA SER A 289 -5.63 13.60 20.42
C SER A 289 -6.59 12.42 20.31
N ASP A 290 -6.99 12.05 19.09
CA ASP A 290 -7.90 10.94 18.82
C ASP A 290 -7.56 10.23 17.50
N GLN A 291 -6.83 9.12 17.60
CA GLN A 291 -6.44 8.32 16.43
C GLN A 291 -7.64 7.67 15.72
N THR A 292 -8.80 7.52 16.36
CA THR A 292 -9.97 6.93 15.68
C THR A 292 -10.49 7.79 14.54
N LYS A 293 -10.19 9.10 14.54
CA LYS A 293 -10.52 10.03 13.44
C LYS A 293 -9.73 9.76 12.15
N LEU A 294 -8.69 8.94 12.20
CA LEU A 294 -8.00 8.45 11.00
C LEU A 294 -8.84 7.42 10.23
N ASN A 295 -9.81 6.78 10.88
CA ASN A 295 -10.57 5.68 10.32
C ASN A 295 -9.72 4.50 9.79
N LEU A 296 -8.60 4.19 10.45
CA LEU A 296 -7.84 2.96 10.19
C LEU A 296 -8.62 1.75 10.75
N PRO A 297 -9.05 0.78 9.92
CA PRO A 297 -9.79 -0.38 10.40
C PRO A 297 -8.93 -1.33 11.25
N ALA A 298 -7.70 -1.62 10.84
CA ALA A 298 -6.82 -2.62 11.44
C ALA A 298 -7.46 -4.04 11.54
N TYR A 299 -8.50 -4.30 10.75
CA TYR A 299 -9.18 -5.59 10.59
C TYR A 299 -10.01 -5.62 9.30
N GLY A 300 -9.73 -6.60 8.43
CA GLY A 300 -10.51 -6.90 7.23
C GLY A 300 -10.04 -6.20 5.94
N GLU A 301 -9.17 -5.20 6.03
CA GLU A 301 -8.55 -4.56 4.88
C GLU A 301 -7.41 -5.39 4.27
N VAL A 302 -6.91 -4.94 3.11
CA VAL A 302 -5.71 -5.51 2.49
C VAL A 302 -4.48 -5.21 3.34
N ASN A 303 -3.68 -6.24 3.65
CA ASN A 303 -2.43 -6.06 4.40
C ASN A 303 -1.40 -5.23 3.61
N GLY A 304 -0.55 -4.48 4.34
CA GLY A 304 0.60 -3.76 3.79
C GLY A 304 0.30 -2.35 3.27
N LEU A 305 -0.91 -1.83 3.49
CA LEU A 305 -1.33 -0.49 3.07
C LEU A 305 -2.19 0.22 4.13
N LEU A 306 -2.42 1.52 3.95
CA LEU A 306 -3.31 2.34 4.76
C LEU A 306 -4.68 2.49 4.07
N ASN A 307 -5.70 1.75 4.53
CA ASN A 307 -7.05 1.77 3.95
C ASN A 307 -7.67 3.17 3.78
N PRO A 308 -7.69 4.08 4.78
CA PRO A 308 -8.26 5.42 4.61
C PRO A 308 -7.52 6.26 3.54
N ALA A 309 -6.23 6.04 3.32
CA ALA A 309 -5.50 6.68 2.23
C ALA A 309 -5.92 6.14 0.86
N LEU A 310 -6.18 4.83 0.75
CA LEU A 310 -6.71 4.23 -0.47
C LEU A 310 -8.16 4.68 -0.77
N VAL A 311 -9.00 4.80 0.28
CA VAL A 311 -10.34 5.41 0.20
C VAL A 311 -10.24 6.83 -0.36
N GLU A 312 -9.30 7.64 0.15
CA GLU A 312 -9.07 8.98 -0.38
C GLU A 312 -8.59 8.94 -1.83
N THR A 313 -7.62 8.10 -2.20
CA THR A 313 -7.16 7.98 -3.60
C THR A 313 -8.32 7.67 -4.55
N TYR A 314 -9.18 6.71 -4.20
CA TYR A 314 -10.29 6.28 -5.07
C TYR A 314 -11.46 7.26 -5.10
N PHE A 315 -11.95 7.70 -3.94
CA PHE A 315 -13.24 8.41 -3.84
C PHE A 315 -13.09 9.91 -3.55
N GLY A 316 -11.97 10.34 -2.98
CA GLY A 316 -11.66 11.76 -2.83
C GLY A 316 -12.61 12.56 -1.95
N ASN A 317 -13.01 11.97 -0.83
CA ASN A 317 -13.94 12.60 0.10
C ASN A 317 -13.38 13.91 0.67
N THR A 318 -12.10 13.93 1.06
CA THR A 318 -11.46 15.12 1.62
C THR A 318 -11.26 16.20 0.55
N ARG A 319 -10.74 15.83 -0.63
CA ARG A 319 -10.52 16.82 -1.69
C ARG A 319 -11.81 17.40 -2.28
N ALA A 320 -12.86 16.59 -2.46
CA ALA A 320 -14.12 17.06 -3.02
C ALA A 320 -14.90 17.97 -2.05
N GLY A 321 -14.76 17.76 -0.73
CA GLY A 321 -15.39 18.59 0.30
C GLY A 321 -14.78 19.99 0.46
N GLY A 322 -13.69 20.28 -0.24
CA GLY A 322 -12.92 21.53 -0.13
C GLY A 322 -13.29 22.64 -1.11
N SER A 323 -14.27 22.45 -2.00
CA SER A 323 -14.67 23.45 -3.01
C SER A 323 -16.18 23.64 -3.06
N GLY A 324 -16.62 24.91 -3.19
CA GLY A 324 -18.02 25.28 -3.46
C GLY A 324 -18.46 25.11 -4.92
N SER A 325 -17.53 24.88 -5.86
CA SER A 325 -17.85 24.77 -7.29
C SER A 325 -18.49 23.42 -7.69
N ASN A 326 -18.33 22.40 -6.85
CA ASN A 326 -18.83 21.03 -7.06
C ASN A 326 -19.31 20.44 -5.72
N THR A 327 -20.26 21.12 -5.04
CA THR A 327 -20.75 20.74 -3.70
C THR A 327 -21.02 19.23 -3.59
N THR A 328 -20.11 18.52 -2.91
CA THR A 328 -20.05 17.08 -2.67
C THR A 328 -20.23 16.20 -3.93
N SER A 329 -19.37 16.40 -4.92
CA SER A 329 -19.31 15.51 -6.11
C SER A 329 -18.72 14.13 -5.83
N SER A 330 -18.08 13.90 -4.68
CA SER A 330 -17.63 12.56 -4.26
C SER A 330 -18.82 11.58 -4.19
N PRO A 331 -18.63 10.30 -4.55
CA PRO A 331 -19.66 9.28 -4.36
C PRO A 331 -20.01 9.00 -2.88
N GLY A 332 -19.27 9.54 -1.91
CA GLY A 332 -19.56 9.40 -0.48
C GLY A 332 -19.36 7.98 0.06
N ILE A 333 -18.56 7.16 -0.63
CA ILE A 333 -18.18 5.81 -0.18
C ILE A 333 -16.97 5.93 0.75
N GLY A 334 -16.95 5.15 1.83
CA GLY A 334 -15.82 5.14 2.76
C GLY A 334 -15.96 4.16 3.91
N PHE A 335 -15.00 4.21 4.82
CA PHE A 335 -15.02 3.50 6.10
C PHE A 335 -14.97 4.52 7.23
N LYS A 336 -15.91 4.43 8.17
CA LYS A 336 -15.91 5.21 9.40
C LYS A 336 -15.84 4.28 10.62
N ILE A 337 -15.00 4.59 11.60
CA ILE A 337 -14.98 3.84 12.87
C ILE A 337 -16.38 3.90 13.50
N PRO A 338 -16.94 2.75 13.94
CA PRO A 338 -18.27 2.73 14.52
C PRO A 338 -18.31 3.52 15.84
N GLU A 339 -19.38 4.27 16.05
CA GLU A 339 -19.58 5.09 17.25
C GLU A 339 -20.51 4.41 18.25
N GLN A 340 -20.32 4.70 19.54
CA GLN A 340 -21.15 4.23 20.65
C GLN A 340 -21.22 2.70 20.77
N ASN A 341 -22.38 2.11 20.46
CA ASN A 341 -22.69 0.68 20.55
C ASN A 341 -23.05 0.10 19.17
N ASN A 342 -22.74 0.82 18.08
CA ASN A 342 -23.00 0.32 16.74
C ASN A 342 -21.91 -0.66 16.31
N ASP A 343 -22.30 -1.68 15.56
CA ASP A 343 -21.36 -2.58 14.91
C ASP A 343 -20.96 -2.01 13.55
N SER A 344 -19.68 -2.14 13.22
CA SER A 344 -19.19 -1.92 11.87
C SER A 344 -19.38 -3.19 11.06
N LYS A 345 -20.32 -3.18 10.11
CA LYS A 345 -20.50 -4.25 9.12
C LYS A 345 -19.85 -3.81 7.81
N ALA A 346 -18.58 -4.15 7.63
CA ALA A 346 -17.80 -3.71 6.49
C ALA A 346 -17.63 -4.82 5.45
N THR A 347 -17.34 -4.45 4.21
CA THR A 347 -16.93 -5.39 3.14
C THR A 347 -15.84 -4.77 2.28
N LEU A 348 -14.98 -5.63 1.73
CA LEU A 348 -14.08 -5.22 0.65
C LEU A 348 -14.89 -5.00 -0.63
N ILE A 349 -14.54 -3.98 -1.40
CA ILE A 349 -15.04 -3.72 -2.75
C ILE A 349 -13.87 -3.38 -3.69
N THR A 350 -14.07 -3.54 -5.00
CA THR A 350 -13.15 -3.01 -6.03
C THR A 350 -13.73 -1.73 -6.64
N PRO A 351 -12.90 -0.80 -7.15
CA PRO A 351 -13.38 0.49 -7.65
C PRO A 351 -14.12 0.41 -9.01
N GLY A 352 -14.30 -0.79 -9.59
CA GLY A 352 -15.06 -0.97 -10.83
C GLY A 352 -14.27 -0.91 -12.15
N LEU A 353 -12.94 -0.88 -12.10
CA LEU A 353 -12.10 -1.09 -13.28
C LEU A 353 -12.09 -2.58 -13.68
N ALA A 354 -12.02 -2.85 -14.98
CA ALA A 354 -12.13 -4.20 -15.56
C ALA A 354 -10.79 -4.77 -16.09
N TRP A 355 -9.66 -4.12 -15.80
CA TRP A 355 -8.34 -4.64 -16.16
C TRP A 355 -8.00 -5.88 -15.32
N THR A 356 -7.44 -6.90 -15.96
CA THR A 356 -7.08 -8.19 -15.34
C THR A 356 -5.56 -8.42 -15.40
N PRO A 357 -4.98 -9.27 -14.54
CA PRO A 357 -3.56 -9.62 -14.64
C PRO A 357 -3.23 -10.47 -15.88
N GLN A 358 -4.22 -10.87 -16.68
CA GLN A 358 -4.01 -11.56 -17.96
C GLN A 358 -3.96 -10.59 -19.15
N ASP A 359 -4.19 -9.29 -18.91
CA ASP A 359 -4.16 -8.23 -19.93
C ASP A 359 -2.71 -7.89 -20.27
N VAL A 360 -2.02 -8.83 -20.92
CA VAL A 360 -0.59 -8.78 -21.23
C VAL A 360 -0.40 -8.74 -22.75
N GLY A 361 0.20 -7.65 -23.24
CA GLY A 361 0.48 -7.43 -24.65
C GLY A 361 1.68 -8.22 -25.15
N ASN A 362 1.93 -8.16 -26.46
CA ASN A 362 3.10 -8.77 -27.05
C ASN A 362 4.40 -8.14 -26.53
N LEU A 363 5.44 -8.96 -26.39
CA LEU A 363 6.77 -8.50 -25.99
C LEU A 363 7.45 -7.78 -27.17
N VAL A 364 8.01 -6.61 -26.90
CA VAL A 364 8.81 -5.83 -27.87
C VAL A 364 10.20 -5.54 -27.31
N VAL A 365 11.17 -5.35 -28.19
CA VAL A 365 12.59 -5.15 -27.83
C VAL A 365 13.09 -3.85 -28.44
N SER A 366 13.71 -2.99 -27.63
CA SER A 366 14.36 -1.76 -28.08
C SER A 366 15.75 -1.63 -27.44
N GLY A 367 16.81 -1.79 -28.22
CA GLY A 367 18.18 -1.84 -27.68
C GLY A 367 18.36 -2.98 -26.68
N THR A 368 18.68 -2.67 -25.42
CA THR A 368 18.84 -3.66 -24.33
C THR A 368 17.64 -3.74 -23.39
N THR A 369 16.51 -3.13 -23.77
CA THR A 369 15.28 -3.14 -22.96
C THR A 369 14.23 -4.03 -23.60
N VAL A 370 13.33 -4.54 -22.76
CA VAL A 370 12.14 -5.27 -23.20
C VAL A 370 10.90 -4.60 -22.62
N SER A 371 9.85 -4.50 -23.42
CA SER A 371 8.60 -3.83 -23.02
C SER A 371 7.39 -4.65 -23.40
N PHE A 372 6.32 -4.49 -22.65
CA PHE A 372 5.00 -5.01 -23.00
C PHE A 372 3.91 -4.15 -22.35
N GLN A 373 2.74 -4.13 -22.98
CA GLN A 373 1.56 -3.50 -22.41
C GLN A 373 1.00 -4.40 -21.29
N LEU A 374 0.72 -3.85 -20.12
CA LEU A 374 0.09 -4.50 -18.98
C LEU A 374 -1.13 -3.69 -18.55
N GLY A 375 -2.32 -4.15 -18.92
CA GLY A 375 -3.54 -3.36 -18.84
C GLY A 375 -3.35 -1.98 -19.49
N GLY A 376 -3.67 -0.91 -18.76
CA GLY A 376 -3.48 0.47 -19.23
C GLY A 376 -2.06 1.05 -19.10
N TRP A 377 -1.03 0.23 -18.80
CA TRP A 377 0.36 0.67 -18.63
C TRP A 377 1.32 0.01 -19.61
N LEU A 378 2.13 0.80 -20.32
CA LEU A 378 3.31 0.27 -20.99
C LEU A 378 4.45 0.15 -19.98
N VAL A 379 4.89 -1.08 -19.72
CA VAL A 379 5.98 -1.41 -18.80
C VAL A 379 7.24 -1.71 -19.59
N THR A 380 8.35 -1.05 -19.25
CA THR A 380 9.66 -1.26 -19.88
C THR A 380 10.69 -1.66 -18.84
N PHE A 381 11.30 -2.84 -19.01
CA PHE A 381 12.42 -3.32 -18.20
C PHE A 381 13.73 -2.75 -18.73
N THR A 382 14.19 -1.68 -18.10
CA THR A 382 15.38 -0.94 -18.54
C THR A 382 16.68 -1.59 -18.08
N ASP A 383 16.66 -2.25 -16.91
CA ASP A 383 17.87 -2.72 -16.21
C ASP A 383 17.79 -4.21 -15.85
N PHE A 384 17.29 -5.03 -16.78
CA PHE A 384 17.29 -6.49 -16.64
C PHE A 384 18.36 -7.15 -17.51
N VAL A 385 18.40 -6.89 -18.81
CA VAL A 385 19.38 -7.52 -19.72
C VAL A 385 20.80 -7.06 -19.39
N LYS A 386 21.00 -5.74 -19.27
CA LYS A 386 22.26 -5.09 -18.86
C LYS A 386 22.00 -4.13 -17.69
N PRO A 387 21.96 -4.63 -16.43
CA PRO A 387 21.61 -3.81 -15.27
C PRO A 387 22.62 -2.69 -15.01
N ARG A 388 22.16 -1.46 -14.85
CA ARG A 388 22.96 -0.32 -14.37
C ARG A 388 22.70 -0.12 -12.88
N ALA A 389 23.77 -0.09 -12.08
CA ALA A 389 23.66 0.15 -10.64
C ALA A 389 23.13 1.58 -10.38
N GLY A 390 22.30 1.72 -9.35
CA GLY A 390 21.70 3.00 -8.98
C GLY A 390 20.52 3.45 -9.86
N TYR A 391 19.98 2.60 -10.73
CA TYR A 391 18.74 2.88 -11.47
C TYR A 391 17.54 2.11 -10.90
N LEU A 392 16.35 2.72 -10.99
CA LEU A 392 15.08 2.09 -10.59
C LEU A 392 14.82 0.75 -11.31
N GLY A 393 15.14 0.69 -12.61
CA GLY A 393 15.06 -0.53 -13.43
C GLY A 393 13.76 -0.76 -14.19
N LEU A 394 12.75 0.10 -14.00
CA LEU A 394 11.55 0.16 -14.83
C LEU A 394 11.26 1.58 -15.31
N GLN A 395 10.56 1.66 -16.44
CA GLN A 395 9.77 2.82 -16.86
C GLN A 395 8.30 2.42 -17.02
N LEU A 396 7.39 3.32 -16.65
CA LEU A 396 5.94 3.13 -16.65
C LEU A 396 5.28 4.30 -17.38
N THR A 397 4.56 4.00 -18.47
CA THR A 397 3.75 4.99 -19.22
C THR A 397 2.28 4.58 -19.22
N GLY A 398 1.44 5.28 -18.46
CA GLY A 398 0.02 4.97 -18.30
C GLY A 398 -0.92 5.78 -19.18
N LEU A 399 -2.09 5.22 -19.50
CA LEU A 399 -3.21 5.98 -20.08
C LEU A 399 -3.63 7.13 -19.16
N ASP A 400 -4.11 8.22 -19.77
CA ASP A 400 -4.45 9.45 -19.08
C ASP A 400 -5.97 9.60 -18.87
N ALA A 401 -6.46 9.42 -17.63
CA ALA A 401 -7.87 9.58 -17.29
C ALA A 401 -8.42 11.02 -17.38
N SER A 402 -7.56 12.04 -17.50
CA SER A 402 -8.03 13.42 -17.70
C SER A 402 -8.51 13.65 -19.13
N ASP A 403 -7.94 12.94 -20.11
CA ASP A 403 -8.40 12.92 -21.50
C ASP A 403 -9.66 12.05 -21.64
N ALA A 404 -10.69 12.56 -22.33
CA ALA A 404 -11.98 11.88 -22.42
C ALA A 404 -11.93 10.54 -23.17
N THR A 405 -11.12 10.46 -24.24
CA THR A 405 -11.00 9.24 -25.06
C THR A 405 -10.28 8.15 -24.28
N GLN A 406 -9.16 8.50 -23.64
CA GLN A 406 -8.40 7.58 -22.80
C GLN A 406 -9.20 7.17 -21.56
N ARG A 407 -9.95 8.09 -20.92
CA ARG A 407 -10.84 7.76 -19.80
C ARG A 407 -11.94 6.76 -20.20
N ALA A 408 -12.53 6.90 -21.39
CA ALA A 408 -13.51 5.95 -21.88
C ALA A 408 -12.92 4.54 -22.01
N LEU A 409 -11.69 4.43 -22.55
CA LEU A 409 -10.95 3.16 -22.61
C LEU A 409 -10.61 2.60 -21.21
N ILE A 410 -10.10 3.43 -20.31
CA ILE A 410 -9.73 3.03 -18.93
C ILE A 410 -10.93 2.41 -18.20
N TRP A 411 -12.10 3.00 -18.37
CA TRP A 411 -13.35 2.60 -17.73
C TRP A 411 -14.22 1.69 -18.59
N ALA A 412 -13.73 1.17 -19.72
CA ALA A 412 -14.49 0.24 -20.55
C ALA A 412 -14.76 -1.05 -19.76
N PRO A 413 -15.93 -1.71 -19.95
CA PRO A 413 -16.21 -3.00 -19.29
C PRO A 413 -15.35 -4.14 -19.85
N ARG A 414 -14.83 -4.01 -21.08
CA ARG A 414 -13.94 -4.98 -21.74
C ARG A 414 -12.70 -4.28 -22.33
N PRO A 415 -11.85 -3.65 -21.51
CA PRO A 415 -10.83 -2.72 -21.99
C PRO A 415 -9.73 -3.42 -22.82
N TRP A 416 -9.39 -4.68 -22.48
CA TRP A 416 -8.37 -5.43 -23.22
C TRP A 416 -8.83 -5.88 -24.62
N ALA A 417 -10.14 -5.98 -24.86
CA ALA A 417 -10.67 -6.27 -26.19
C ALA A 417 -10.37 -5.15 -27.20
N ALA A 418 -9.99 -3.96 -26.73
CA ALA A 418 -9.55 -2.83 -27.56
C ALA A 418 -8.08 -2.94 -28.00
N PHE A 419 -7.23 -3.72 -27.32
CA PHE A 419 -5.78 -3.73 -27.61
C PHE A 419 -5.49 -4.37 -28.99
N ARG A 420 -4.62 -3.73 -29.80
CA ARG A 420 -4.24 -4.17 -31.16
C ARG A 420 -2.74 -4.38 -31.35
N GLY A 421 -2.01 -4.54 -30.25
CA GLY A 421 -0.58 -4.82 -30.28
C GLY A 421 0.30 -3.59 -30.11
N SER A 422 1.57 -3.87 -29.80
CA SER A 422 2.62 -2.88 -29.63
C SER A 422 3.78 -3.15 -30.59
N TRP A 423 4.46 -2.10 -31.05
CA TRP A 423 5.70 -2.21 -31.83
C TRP A 423 6.68 -1.08 -31.49
N VAL A 424 7.95 -1.27 -31.88
CA VAL A 424 8.99 -0.23 -31.71
C VAL A 424 9.11 0.57 -33.00
N ASN A 425 9.06 1.89 -32.90
CA ASN A 425 9.23 2.76 -34.06
C ASN A 425 10.72 2.98 -34.40
N ARG A 426 10.97 3.70 -35.50
CA ARG A 426 12.34 3.96 -36.00
C ARG A 426 13.23 4.73 -35.01
N LEU A 427 12.64 5.43 -34.04
CA LEU A 427 13.35 6.19 -33.00
C LEU A 427 13.54 5.38 -31.70
N GLY A 428 13.17 4.09 -31.69
CA GLY A 428 13.31 3.22 -30.52
C GLY A 428 12.24 3.42 -29.44
N ARG A 429 11.19 4.21 -29.72
CA ARG A 429 10.04 4.41 -28.82
C ARG A 429 8.99 3.32 -29.06
N VAL A 430 8.29 2.90 -28.01
CA VAL A 430 7.24 1.88 -28.11
C VAL A 430 5.90 2.54 -28.38
N GLU A 431 5.18 2.02 -29.36
CA GLU A 431 3.84 2.47 -29.78
C GLU A 431 2.83 1.34 -29.52
N SER A 432 1.63 1.67 -29.04
CA SER A 432 0.51 0.74 -28.85
C SER A 432 -0.74 1.27 -29.55
N VAL A 433 -1.56 0.37 -30.12
CA VAL A 433 -2.84 0.73 -30.77
C VAL A 433 -4.04 0.17 -30.02
N TRP A 434 -5.11 0.94 -30.01
CA TRP A 434 -6.39 0.64 -29.37
C TRP A 434 -7.54 0.92 -30.33
N ASP A 435 -8.36 -0.09 -30.61
CA ASP A 435 -9.62 0.05 -31.36
C ASP A 435 -10.76 0.28 -30.35
N LEU A 436 -11.42 1.42 -30.48
CA LEU A 436 -12.40 1.93 -29.53
C LEU A 436 -13.84 1.67 -29.93
N LYS A 437 -14.11 1.07 -31.10
CA LYS A 437 -15.50 0.84 -31.55
C LYS A 437 -16.31 0.01 -30.55
N GLY A 438 -15.67 -1.00 -29.94
CA GLY A 438 -16.27 -1.83 -28.90
C GLY A 438 -16.51 -1.07 -27.60
N VAL A 439 -15.64 -0.09 -27.27
CA VAL A 439 -15.82 0.78 -26.10
C VAL A 439 -17.06 1.65 -26.27
N TRP A 440 -17.27 2.22 -27.46
CA TRP A 440 -18.44 3.05 -27.77
C TRP A 440 -19.72 2.22 -27.83
N ALA A 441 -19.68 1.01 -28.42
CA ALA A 441 -20.80 0.08 -28.43
C ALA A 441 -21.24 -0.30 -27.01
N ASP A 442 -20.28 -0.70 -26.15
CA ASP A 442 -20.54 -1.04 -24.76
C ASP A 442 -20.98 0.18 -23.93
N GLN A 443 -20.59 1.40 -24.30
CA GLN A 443 -21.06 2.63 -23.63
C GLN A 443 -22.51 2.98 -24.03
N ALA A 444 -22.93 2.64 -25.25
CA ALA A 444 -24.28 2.90 -25.73
C ALA A 444 -25.34 1.98 -25.08
N GLN A 445 -24.93 0.86 -24.47
CA GLN A 445 -25.79 -0.11 -23.81
C GLN A 445 -25.45 -0.21 -22.32
N SER A 446 -26.39 0.14 -21.43
CA SER A 446 -26.19 0.08 -19.98
C SER A 446 -27.02 -1.06 -19.36
N ASP A 447 -26.49 -2.29 -19.42
CA ASP A 447 -27.19 -3.49 -18.91
C ASP A 447 -27.34 -3.53 -17.39
N SER A 448 -26.44 -2.86 -16.65
CA SER A 448 -26.48 -2.79 -15.18
C SER A 448 -27.22 -1.56 -14.64
N GLN A 449 -27.95 -0.84 -15.49
CA GLN A 449 -28.76 0.31 -15.06
C GLN A 449 -29.82 -0.14 -14.05
N GLY A 450 -29.63 0.22 -12.78
CA GLY A 450 -30.56 -0.14 -11.70
C GLY A 450 -30.54 -1.61 -11.29
N SER A 451 -29.52 -2.40 -11.66
CA SER A 451 -29.41 -3.79 -11.22
C SER A 451 -29.20 -3.88 -9.70
N THR A 452 -29.97 -4.76 -9.05
CA THR A 452 -29.86 -5.10 -7.61
C THR A 452 -29.73 -6.62 -7.40
N THR A 453 -29.43 -7.37 -8.46
CA THR A 453 -29.36 -8.84 -8.48
C THR A 453 -28.33 -9.36 -7.48
N THR A 454 -27.18 -8.71 -7.33
CA THR A 454 -26.14 -9.10 -6.38
C THR A 454 -26.64 -9.07 -4.94
N ALA A 455 -27.36 -8.01 -4.56
CA ALA A 455 -27.93 -7.88 -3.22
C ALA A 455 -29.03 -8.93 -2.99
N THR A 456 -29.98 -9.05 -3.92
CA THR A 456 -31.23 -9.81 -3.77
C THR A 456 -31.11 -11.31 -4.06
N ARG A 457 -30.20 -11.73 -4.95
CA ARG A 457 -30.05 -13.12 -5.40
C ARG A 457 -28.77 -13.78 -4.91
N ASN A 458 -27.88 -13.04 -4.25
CA ASN A 458 -26.58 -13.55 -3.76
C ASN A 458 -25.75 -14.21 -4.87
N ALA A 459 -25.77 -13.61 -6.07
CA ALA A 459 -25.00 -14.03 -7.23
C ALA A 459 -23.92 -12.99 -7.54
N LEU A 460 -22.78 -13.43 -8.08
CA LEU A 460 -21.78 -12.51 -8.62
C LEU A 460 -22.22 -12.08 -10.03
N PRO A 461 -22.05 -10.80 -10.39
CA PRO A 461 -22.22 -10.35 -11.76
C PRO A 461 -21.07 -10.86 -12.64
N GLU A 462 -21.30 -10.90 -13.95
CA GLU A 462 -20.28 -11.21 -14.95
C GLU A 462 -19.32 -10.02 -15.18
N HIS A 463 -18.59 -9.65 -14.12
CA HIS A 463 -17.53 -8.66 -14.15
C HIS A 463 -16.20 -9.34 -13.78
N PRO A 464 -15.09 -9.12 -14.52
CA PRO A 464 -13.85 -9.88 -14.33
C PRO A 464 -13.22 -9.69 -12.93
N ASN A 465 -13.52 -8.57 -12.27
CA ASN A 465 -13.08 -8.26 -10.91
C ASN A 465 -14.19 -8.37 -9.85
N ALA A 466 -15.29 -9.09 -10.13
CA ALA A 466 -16.27 -9.46 -9.11
C ALA A 466 -15.70 -10.58 -8.24
N LEU A 467 -15.67 -10.35 -6.92
CA LEU A 467 -15.08 -11.27 -5.95
C LEU A 467 -16.11 -11.54 -4.85
N ALA A 468 -16.19 -12.80 -4.38
CA ALA A 468 -17.08 -13.22 -3.31
C ALA A 468 -16.59 -12.76 -1.92
N PHE A 469 -16.40 -11.46 -1.73
CA PHE A 469 -16.07 -10.89 -0.44
C PHE A 469 -17.17 -11.15 0.59
N GLN A 470 -16.75 -11.30 1.84
CA GLN A 470 -17.61 -11.56 2.98
C GLN A 470 -17.71 -10.31 3.86
N VAL A 471 -18.68 -10.31 4.78
CA VAL A 471 -18.79 -9.26 5.79
C VAL A 471 -17.73 -9.44 6.88
N SER A 472 -17.08 -8.34 7.24
CA SER A 472 -16.22 -8.22 8.43
C SER A 472 -16.95 -7.38 9.47
N VAL A 473 -17.20 -7.97 10.65
CA VAL A 473 -18.00 -7.35 11.71
C VAL A 473 -17.12 -7.03 12.92
N VAL A 474 -17.08 -5.77 13.32
CA VAL A 474 -16.32 -5.30 14.49
C VAL A 474 -17.19 -4.39 15.33
N GLU A 475 -17.30 -4.67 16.62
CA GLU A 475 -18.02 -3.84 17.58
C GLU A 475 -17.25 -2.55 17.88
N ALA A 476 -17.95 -1.45 18.17
CA ALA A 476 -17.31 -0.19 18.58
C ALA A 476 -16.44 -0.29 19.84
N SER A 477 -16.69 -1.28 20.70
CA SER A 477 -15.89 -1.58 21.88
C SER A 477 -14.43 -1.92 21.57
N ALA A 478 -14.15 -2.53 20.42
CA ALA A 478 -12.81 -2.96 20.03
C ALA A 478 -11.87 -1.78 19.71
N TYR A 479 -12.42 -0.61 19.39
CA TYR A 479 -11.66 0.62 19.13
C TYR A 479 -11.58 1.54 20.36
N LYS A 480 -12.00 1.07 21.53
CA LYS A 480 -11.81 1.80 22.79
C LYS A 480 -10.45 1.41 23.38
N PRO A 481 -9.61 2.37 23.77
CA PRO A 481 -8.37 2.06 24.49
C PRO A 481 -8.67 1.48 25.89
N ASN A 482 -7.64 0.99 26.58
CA ASN A 482 -7.80 0.50 27.96
C ASN A 482 -8.39 1.60 28.86
N THR A 483 -9.45 1.28 29.60
CA THR A 483 -9.97 2.12 30.68
C THR A 483 -9.47 1.58 32.01
N SER A 484 -8.70 2.39 32.73
CA SER A 484 -8.11 2.02 34.01
C SER A 484 -9.18 1.85 35.10
N SER A 485 -9.38 0.62 35.57
CA SER A 485 -10.11 0.34 36.81
C SER A 485 -9.27 -0.58 37.71
N GLY A 486 -8.31 -0.01 38.46
CA GLY A 486 -7.45 -0.74 39.39
C GLY A 486 -6.00 -0.22 39.45
N GLN A 487 -5.22 -0.70 40.43
CA GLN A 487 -3.89 -0.20 40.87
C GLN A 487 -2.75 -0.16 39.84
N THR A 488 -2.97 -0.57 38.59
CA THR A 488 -2.01 -0.44 37.47
C THR A 488 -2.46 0.65 36.52
N GLN A 489 -1.82 1.82 36.59
CA GLN A 489 -2.05 2.92 35.64
C GLN A 489 -1.54 2.52 34.24
N SER A 490 -2.44 2.20 33.31
CA SER A 490 -2.08 2.12 31.89
C SER A 490 -1.79 3.53 31.38
N THR A 491 -0.57 3.77 30.88
CA THR A 491 -0.15 5.04 30.26
C THR A 491 -0.41 5.08 28.75
N ASN A 492 -1.28 4.19 28.25
CA ASN A 492 -1.57 4.04 26.83
C ASN A 492 -3.05 4.26 26.50
N SER A 493 -3.33 5.28 25.68
CA SER A 493 -4.67 5.60 25.20
C SER A 493 -4.87 5.28 23.71
N SER A 494 -4.01 4.46 23.10
CA SER A 494 -4.14 4.10 21.69
C SER A 494 -5.27 3.10 21.47
N PRO A 495 -6.17 3.33 20.49
CA PRO A 495 -7.18 2.35 20.09
C PRO A 495 -6.58 1.14 19.35
N TYR A 496 -5.29 1.19 18.99
CA TYR A 496 -4.56 0.13 18.28
C TYR A 496 -3.51 -0.56 19.16
N LEU A 497 -3.67 -0.44 20.50
CA LEU A 497 -2.80 -1.12 21.46
C LEU A 497 -2.83 -2.64 21.28
N HIS A 498 -4.03 -3.18 21.11
CA HIS A 498 -4.33 -4.60 20.93
C HIS A 498 -4.69 -4.91 19.48
N LEU A 499 -4.63 -6.20 19.12
CA LEU A 499 -5.26 -6.68 17.89
C LEU A 499 -6.78 -6.43 17.97
N VAL A 500 -7.37 -5.92 16.88
CA VAL A 500 -8.81 -5.65 16.83
C VAL A 500 -9.57 -6.97 16.83
N LYS A 501 -10.31 -7.23 17.91
CA LYS A 501 -11.12 -8.44 18.09
C LYS A 501 -12.42 -8.34 17.28
N PRO A 502 -12.68 -9.24 16.32
CA PRO A 502 -13.92 -9.24 15.56
C PRO A 502 -15.09 -9.84 16.32
N LYS A 503 -16.30 -9.52 15.87
CA LYS A 503 -17.54 -10.16 16.31
C LYS A 503 -17.80 -11.42 15.49
N LYS A 504 -18.27 -12.48 16.15
CA LYS A 504 -18.75 -13.67 15.45
C LYS A 504 -19.94 -13.30 14.56
N VAL A 505 -19.84 -13.56 13.26
CA VAL A 505 -20.89 -13.26 12.28
C VAL A 505 -22.07 -14.22 12.47
N THR A 506 -23.26 -13.66 12.64
CA THR A 506 -24.54 -14.39 12.68
C THR A 506 -25.48 -13.88 11.58
N GLN A 507 -26.66 -14.47 11.44
CA GLN A 507 -27.63 -14.09 10.40
C GLN A 507 -28.08 -12.62 10.49
N SER A 508 -28.10 -12.03 11.69
CA SER A 508 -28.45 -10.61 11.89
C SER A 508 -27.31 -9.65 11.52
N ASP A 509 -26.08 -10.14 11.40
CA ASP A 509 -24.90 -9.32 11.12
C ASP A 509 -24.59 -9.17 9.62
N LYS A 510 -25.60 -9.46 8.77
CA LYS A 510 -25.48 -9.31 7.31
C LYS A 510 -25.30 -7.85 6.90
N LEU A 511 -24.66 -7.65 5.75
CA LEU A 511 -24.60 -6.35 5.07
C LEU A 511 -26.01 -5.85 4.77
N ASP A 512 -26.17 -4.53 4.80
CA ASP A 512 -27.36 -3.87 4.26
C ASP A 512 -27.32 -3.96 2.72
N ASP A 513 -28.50 -4.02 2.09
CA ASP A 513 -28.61 -4.29 0.65
C ASP A 513 -27.86 -3.25 -0.20
N ASP A 514 -27.88 -1.97 0.19
CA ASP A 514 -27.13 -0.89 -0.48
C ASP A 514 -25.61 -1.14 -0.50
N LEU A 515 -25.07 -1.62 0.62
CA LEU A 515 -23.65 -1.91 0.75
C LEU A 515 -23.29 -3.23 0.04
N LYS A 516 -24.18 -4.23 0.14
CA LYS A 516 -24.03 -5.50 -0.58
C LYS A 516 -24.08 -5.29 -2.10
N ASN A 517 -24.85 -4.31 -2.58
CA ASN A 517 -24.92 -4.00 -4.01
C ASN A 517 -23.58 -3.51 -4.58
N LEU A 518 -22.69 -2.94 -3.74
CA LEU A 518 -21.35 -2.53 -4.16
C LEU A 518 -20.38 -3.71 -4.39
N LEU A 519 -20.78 -4.94 -4.04
CA LEU A 519 -20.06 -6.16 -4.46
C LEU A 519 -20.17 -6.41 -5.96
N ASP A 520 -21.14 -5.77 -6.64
CA ASP A 520 -21.11 -5.61 -8.09
C ASP A 520 -20.24 -4.41 -8.46
N PRO A 521 -19.04 -4.61 -9.05
CA PRO A 521 -18.15 -3.51 -9.38
C PRO A 521 -18.76 -2.52 -10.39
N ASN A 522 -19.79 -2.90 -11.16
CA ASN A 522 -20.49 -1.98 -12.05
C ASN A 522 -21.26 -0.89 -11.29
N GLN A 523 -21.72 -1.17 -10.07
CA GLN A 523 -22.41 -0.19 -9.22
C GLN A 523 -21.42 0.87 -8.70
N VAL A 524 -20.22 0.44 -8.34
CA VAL A 524 -19.12 1.34 -7.92
C VAL A 524 -18.64 2.17 -9.12
N ARG A 525 -18.43 1.52 -10.27
CA ARG A 525 -18.11 2.18 -11.56
C ARG A 525 -19.14 3.25 -11.90
N THR A 526 -20.43 2.97 -11.73
CA THR A 526 -21.50 3.92 -12.03
C THR A 526 -21.40 5.15 -11.13
N LYS A 527 -21.24 4.97 -9.82
CA LYS A 527 -21.07 6.08 -8.87
C LYS A 527 -19.82 6.93 -9.15
N LEU A 528 -18.69 6.32 -9.49
CA LEU A 528 -17.46 7.03 -9.85
C LEU A 528 -17.56 7.76 -11.21
N ARG A 529 -18.16 7.13 -12.23
CA ARG A 529 -18.35 7.81 -13.52
C ARG A 529 -19.34 8.99 -13.41
N GLN A 530 -20.33 8.89 -12.54
CA GLN A 530 -21.21 10.02 -12.20
C GLN A 530 -20.44 11.16 -11.55
N SER A 531 -19.47 10.89 -10.66
CA SER A 531 -18.65 11.96 -10.07
C SER A 531 -17.72 12.65 -11.07
N PHE A 532 -17.31 11.99 -12.15
CA PHE A 532 -16.47 12.62 -13.18
C PHE A 532 -17.22 13.67 -14.01
N GLY A 533 -18.54 13.57 -14.11
CA GLY A 533 -19.44 14.72 -14.27
C GLY A 533 -19.24 15.64 -15.49
N THR A 534 -18.81 15.16 -16.66
CA THR A 534 -18.87 15.98 -17.89
C THR A 534 -19.23 15.12 -19.12
N ASP A 535 -20.24 15.55 -19.89
CA ASP A 535 -20.50 15.04 -21.24
C ASP A 535 -20.29 16.19 -22.24
N HIS A 536 -19.04 16.35 -22.65
CA HIS A 536 -18.64 17.18 -23.77
C HIS A 536 -18.11 16.29 -24.89
N SER A 537 -18.94 15.33 -25.31
CA SER A 537 -18.60 14.38 -26.37
C SER A 537 -18.02 15.10 -27.60
N THR A 538 -16.78 14.78 -27.95
CA THR A 538 -16.14 15.24 -29.18
C THR A 538 -16.82 14.55 -30.36
N GLN A 539 -17.41 15.33 -31.26
CA GLN A 539 -18.02 14.82 -32.50
C GLN A 539 -17.12 15.19 -33.69
N PRO A 540 -16.71 14.24 -34.54
CA PRO A 540 -16.93 12.79 -34.43
C PRO A 540 -16.07 12.16 -33.30
N GLN A 541 -16.59 11.13 -32.62
CA GLN A 541 -15.85 10.39 -31.60
C GLN A 541 -14.72 9.57 -32.26
N PRO A 542 -13.47 9.64 -31.76
CA PRO A 542 -12.36 8.84 -32.30
C PRO A 542 -12.64 7.34 -32.27
N GLN A 543 -12.39 6.63 -33.37
CA GLN A 543 -12.64 5.19 -33.48
C GLN A 543 -11.42 4.35 -33.07
N SER A 544 -10.22 4.91 -33.14
CA SER A 544 -9.02 4.29 -32.59
C SER A 544 -8.08 5.31 -31.95
N LEU A 545 -7.15 4.80 -31.14
CA LEU A 545 -6.15 5.58 -30.41
C LEU A 545 -4.79 4.91 -30.57
N LYS A 546 -3.76 5.71 -30.88
CA LYS A 546 -2.37 5.28 -30.86
C LYS A 546 -1.59 6.02 -29.78
N THR A 547 -0.96 5.27 -28.89
CA THR A 547 -0.14 5.81 -27.81
C THR A 547 1.34 5.57 -28.08
N THR A 548 2.21 6.47 -27.62
CA THR A 548 3.67 6.35 -27.79
C THR A 548 4.38 6.70 -26.49
N THR A 549 5.33 5.89 -26.03
CA THR A 549 6.14 6.22 -24.84
C THR A 549 6.85 7.57 -25.04
N PRO A 550 6.97 8.44 -24.02
CA PRO A 550 7.74 9.68 -24.17
C PRO A 550 9.23 9.37 -24.42
N VAL A 551 10.00 10.43 -24.71
CA VAL A 551 11.47 10.32 -24.72
C VAL A 551 11.95 10.37 -23.28
N PHE A 552 12.67 9.35 -22.84
CA PHE A 552 13.25 9.33 -21.51
C PHE A 552 14.73 9.74 -21.53
N GLY A 553 15.11 10.70 -20.69
CA GLY A 553 16.48 11.19 -20.57
C GLY A 553 17.44 10.15 -19.97
N THR A 554 18.75 10.38 -20.12
CA THR A 554 19.79 9.47 -19.57
C THR A 554 19.82 9.41 -18.04
N SER A 555 19.34 10.47 -17.38
CA SER A 555 19.17 10.57 -15.93
C SER A 555 17.82 10.05 -15.43
N SER A 556 16.90 9.66 -16.33
CA SER A 556 15.58 9.13 -15.96
C SER A 556 15.72 7.87 -15.11
N GLY A 557 15.12 7.90 -13.91
CA GLY A 557 15.15 6.81 -12.94
C GLY A 557 16.52 6.57 -12.29
N ASN A 558 17.46 7.51 -12.39
CA ASN A 558 18.77 7.43 -11.75
C ASN A 558 18.71 7.93 -10.30
N LEU A 559 19.03 7.04 -9.36
CA LEU A 559 19.10 7.30 -7.92
C LEU A 559 20.52 7.62 -7.43
N SER A 560 21.56 7.51 -8.26
CA SER A 560 22.95 7.78 -7.85
C SER A 560 23.13 9.22 -7.37
N SER A 561 22.38 10.17 -7.92
CA SER A 561 22.39 11.58 -7.50
C SER A 561 21.92 11.78 -6.05
N VAL A 562 21.04 10.92 -5.54
CA VAL A 562 20.52 11.01 -4.16
C VAL A 562 21.18 10.00 -3.22
N LEU A 563 21.64 8.85 -3.74
CA LEU A 563 22.32 7.82 -2.96
C LEU A 563 23.80 8.14 -2.69
N SER A 564 24.42 9.02 -3.49
CA SER A 564 25.79 9.50 -3.28
C SER A 564 25.86 10.56 -2.17
N GLY A 565 25.82 10.11 -0.92
CA GLY A 565 26.01 10.98 0.25
C GLY A 565 26.98 10.43 1.30
N GLY A 566 27.86 9.49 0.91
CA GLY A 566 28.87 8.93 1.81
C GLY A 566 30.26 8.98 1.17
N GLY A 567 30.95 10.12 1.29
CA GLY A 567 32.38 10.22 0.95
C GLY A 567 32.87 11.58 0.44
N ALA A 568 33.46 12.37 1.35
CA ALA A 568 34.48 13.42 1.17
C ALA A 568 34.25 14.60 0.19
N GLY A 569 34.06 15.80 0.77
CA GLY A 569 34.65 17.06 0.26
C GLY A 569 33.68 18.22 -0.05
N GLY A 570 33.61 19.22 0.85
CA GLY A 570 33.45 20.64 0.47
C GLY A 570 32.18 21.39 0.92
N GLY A 571 32.30 22.13 2.05
CA GLY A 571 31.43 23.26 2.46
C GLY A 571 30.25 22.86 3.37
N SER A 572 30.04 23.36 4.58
CA SER A 572 30.52 24.54 5.30
C SER A 572 30.62 24.17 6.79
N SER A 573 31.68 24.61 7.46
CA SER A 573 31.86 24.53 8.91
C SER A 573 30.92 25.50 9.61
N GLY A 574 29.83 24.98 10.18
CA GLY A 574 28.92 25.69 11.08
C GLY A 574 28.52 24.80 12.26
N SER A 575 29.19 25.01 13.39
CA SER A 575 28.79 24.66 14.77
C SER A 575 27.84 23.46 15.01
N GLY A 576 28.41 22.34 15.46
CA GLY A 576 27.96 21.71 16.72
C GLY A 576 26.67 20.89 16.79
N GLN A 577 26.08 20.44 15.68
CA GLN A 577 25.08 19.37 15.70
C GLN A 577 25.52 18.23 14.78
N SER A 578 25.68 17.02 15.32
CA SER A 578 25.97 15.83 14.50
C SER A 578 24.82 15.62 13.52
N GLY A 579 25.07 15.84 12.23
CA GLY A 579 24.08 15.59 11.17
C GLY A 579 23.62 14.14 11.24
N VAL A 580 22.32 13.92 11.42
CA VAL A 580 21.72 12.59 11.42
C VAL A 580 21.81 12.05 9.99
N ASP A 581 22.54 10.95 9.78
CA ASP A 581 22.64 10.29 8.48
C ASP A 581 21.25 9.78 8.03
N LEU A 582 20.69 10.36 6.96
CA LEU A 582 19.43 9.92 6.36
C LEU A 582 19.56 8.52 5.74
N SER A 583 18.59 7.65 6.03
CA SER A 583 18.52 6.32 5.43
C SER A 583 18.28 6.39 3.91
N PRO A 584 18.67 5.36 3.12
CA PRO A 584 18.35 5.29 1.70
C PRO A 584 16.84 5.39 1.40
N VAL A 585 15.99 4.89 2.30
CA VAL A 585 14.52 4.98 2.16
C VAL A 585 14.06 6.44 2.25
N GLU A 586 14.53 7.18 3.25
CA GLU A 586 14.21 8.61 3.42
C GLU A 586 14.77 9.45 2.27
N LYS A 587 15.98 9.14 1.79
CA LYS A 587 16.60 9.80 0.63
C LYS A 587 15.76 9.65 -0.63
N VAL A 588 15.32 8.43 -0.95
CA VAL A 588 14.46 8.19 -2.12
C VAL A 588 13.08 8.84 -1.95
N SER A 589 12.50 8.81 -0.74
CA SER A 589 11.25 9.52 -0.43
C SER A 589 11.38 11.02 -0.69
N GLY A 590 12.41 11.68 -0.14
CA GLY A 590 12.68 13.11 -0.37
C GLY A 590 12.90 13.45 -1.84
N TRP A 591 13.62 12.61 -2.59
CA TRP A 591 13.79 12.78 -4.04
C TRP A 591 12.46 12.71 -4.78
N LEU A 592 11.62 11.72 -4.50
CA LEU A 592 10.29 11.59 -5.13
C LEU A 592 9.36 12.76 -4.78
N VAL A 593 9.35 13.20 -3.51
CA VAL A 593 8.58 14.38 -3.06
C VAL A 593 9.04 15.64 -3.78
N GLY A 594 10.35 15.82 -3.97
CA GLY A 594 10.91 16.92 -4.74
C GLY A 594 10.53 16.91 -6.23
N GLN A 595 10.08 15.76 -6.77
CA GLN A 595 9.55 15.62 -8.12
C GLN A 595 8.01 15.63 -8.18
N LEU A 596 7.32 15.96 -7.08
CA LEU A 596 5.88 16.21 -7.10
C LEU A 596 5.59 17.60 -7.69
N PRO A 597 4.45 17.78 -8.40
CA PRO A 597 4.07 19.09 -8.92
C PRO A 597 3.95 20.14 -7.80
N SER A 598 4.39 21.37 -8.12
CA SER A 598 4.36 22.51 -7.21
C SER A 598 2.91 22.90 -6.88
N THR A 599 2.64 23.29 -5.65
CA THR A 599 1.31 23.75 -5.21
C THR A 599 1.05 25.23 -5.54
N SER A 600 2.05 25.93 -6.11
CA SER A 600 2.02 27.34 -6.52
C SER A 600 1.47 27.55 -7.93
N ASP A 601 1.40 26.50 -8.75
CA ASP A 601 0.77 26.58 -10.06
C ASP A 601 -0.75 26.54 -9.86
N GLY A 602 -1.40 27.71 -9.92
CA GLY A 602 -2.85 27.90 -9.75
C GLY A 602 -3.76 27.10 -10.71
N ASN A 603 -3.21 26.14 -11.44
CA ASN A 603 -3.86 25.27 -12.40
C ASN A 603 -4.01 23.80 -11.90
N THR A 604 -3.38 23.42 -10.78
CA THR A 604 -3.63 22.13 -10.11
C THR A 604 -4.72 22.31 -9.05
N SER A 605 -5.97 22.43 -9.47
CA SER A 605 -7.12 22.37 -8.57
C SER A 605 -7.08 21.05 -7.80
N SER A 606 -6.69 21.11 -6.52
CA SER A 606 -6.59 19.98 -5.61
C SER A 606 -7.95 19.32 -5.33
N THR A 607 -9.06 19.96 -5.73
CA THR A 607 -10.43 19.58 -5.40
C THR A 607 -11.17 18.86 -6.54
N ASN A 608 -10.48 18.48 -7.61
CA ASN A 608 -11.09 17.81 -8.77
C ASN A 608 -11.29 16.30 -8.55
N ASN A 609 -12.23 15.69 -9.28
CA ASN A 609 -12.41 14.23 -9.29
C ASN A 609 -11.42 13.51 -10.21
N LEU A 610 -10.85 14.23 -11.18
CA LEU A 610 -9.80 13.75 -12.09
C LEU A 610 -8.56 14.64 -11.93
N ALA A 611 -7.40 14.02 -11.70
CA ALA A 611 -6.14 14.75 -11.57
C ALA A 611 -5.67 15.24 -12.96
N PRO A 612 -5.44 16.55 -13.16
CA PRO A 612 -4.87 17.07 -14.41
C PRO A 612 -3.50 16.45 -14.69
N ASN A 613 -3.19 16.18 -15.96
CA ASN A 613 -1.85 15.77 -16.35
C ASN A 613 -0.98 16.97 -16.76
N THR A 614 -0.24 17.53 -15.79
CA THR A 614 0.68 18.66 -16.03
C THR A 614 2.07 18.20 -16.53
N ASN A 615 2.28 16.90 -16.74
CA ASN A 615 3.56 16.29 -17.12
C ASN A 615 4.74 16.49 -16.14
N THR A 616 4.52 17.08 -14.95
CA THR A 616 5.58 17.32 -13.96
C THR A 616 6.18 16.00 -13.42
N GLY A 617 5.34 14.99 -13.17
CA GLY A 617 5.82 13.67 -12.76
C GLY A 617 5.90 12.72 -13.95
N ASN A 618 6.97 12.85 -14.74
CA ASN A 618 7.19 12.05 -15.94
C ASN A 618 8.68 11.64 -16.05
N ASP A 619 9.50 12.40 -16.78
CA ASP A 619 10.82 11.93 -17.26
C ASP A 619 11.84 11.68 -16.14
N VAL A 620 11.92 12.52 -15.11
CA VAL A 620 12.96 12.39 -14.07
C VAL A 620 12.89 11.03 -13.34
N VAL A 621 11.69 10.55 -13.06
CA VAL A 621 11.47 9.27 -12.37
C VAL A 621 11.29 8.11 -13.36
N GLY A 622 10.76 8.38 -14.56
CA GLY A 622 10.38 7.33 -15.50
C GLY A 622 8.99 6.73 -15.20
N VAL A 623 8.19 7.39 -14.36
CA VAL A 623 6.82 6.99 -14.01
C VAL A 623 5.89 8.15 -14.33
N GLY A 624 5.04 7.99 -15.35
CA GLY A 624 4.16 9.07 -15.80
C GLY A 624 2.97 8.60 -16.62
N ARG A 625 2.06 9.54 -16.89
CA ARG A 625 0.91 9.38 -17.80
C ARG A 625 1.25 9.96 -19.17
N LEU A 626 0.57 9.47 -20.21
CA LEU A 626 0.70 9.98 -21.58
C LEU A 626 0.35 11.47 -21.67
N SER A 627 1.25 12.27 -22.24
CA SER A 627 0.91 13.62 -22.68
C SER A 627 -0.04 13.58 -23.87
N GLU A 628 -0.82 14.64 -24.09
CA GLU A 628 -1.72 14.73 -25.24
C GLU A 628 -1.00 14.50 -26.59
N SER A 629 0.20 15.07 -26.74
CA SER A 629 1.05 14.90 -27.93
C SER A 629 1.50 13.46 -28.22
N ASN A 630 1.45 12.59 -27.21
CA ASN A 630 1.85 11.18 -27.29
C ASN A 630 0.65 10.23 -27.37
N ALA A 631 -0.57 10.76 -27.46
CA ALA A 631 -1.82 10.02 -27.56
C ALA A 631 -2.61 10.52 -28.79
N ALA A 632 -2.26 9.99 -29.96
CA ALA A 632 -2.83 10.37 -31.24
C ALA A 632 -4.18 9.68 -31.46
N LYS A 633 -5.25 10.48 -31.58
CA LYS A 633 -6.61 10.00 -31.89
C LYS A 633 -6.76 9.80 -33.40
N MET A 634 -7.43 8.73 -33.78
CA MET A 634 -7.64 8.32 -35.17
C MET A 634 -9.13 8.19 -35.46
N ASN A 635 -9.52 8.49 -36.71
CA ASN A 635 -10.91 8.59 -37.12
C ASN A 635 -11.55 7.25 -37.55
N ASP A 636 -10.74 6.22 -37.77
CA ASP A 636 -11.16 4.89 -38.27
C ASP A 636 -10.70 3.79 -37.30
N ASP A 637 -11.39 2.66 -37.25
CA ASP A 637 -11.21 1.59 -36.26
C ASP A 637 -10.06 0.60 -36.50
#